data_AF-A0A3C2ASI0-F1
#
_entry.id   AF-A0A3C2ASI0-F1
#
_cell.length_a   1.000
_cell.length_b   1.000
_cell.length_c   1.000
_cell.angle_alpha   90.00
_cell.angle_beta   90.00
_cell.angle_gamma   90.00
#
_symmetry.space_group_name_H-M   'P 1'
#
loop_
_entity.id
_entity.type
_entity.pdbx_description
1 polymer ?
#
loop_
_entity_poly.entity_id
_entity_poly.type
_entity_poly.pdbx_seq_one_letter_code
_entity_poly.pdbx_strand_id
1 'polypeptide(L)'
;GTGCIVEYFGEGAESLSATGKGTICNMGAEIGATTSTFGYDDSMRRYLAATGREDVVDAADAVAEHLTGDAEVYANPEQYFDQVIEINLNELTPHLNGPFTPDLATPVAEMKEKAA
;
A
#
# COMPACT_ATOMS: atom_id res chain seq x y z
N GLY A 1 -1.45 -13.34 4.80
CA GLY A 1 -2.04 -12.21 5.54
C GLY A 1 -2.89 -12.64 6.73
N THR A 2 -3.40 -13.88 6.79
CA THR A 2 -4.33 -14.32 7.85
C THR A 2 -3.89 -13.94 9.26
N GLY A 3 -4.71 -13.14 9.94
CA GLY A 3 -4.47 -12.70 11.31
C GLY A 3 -3.52 -11.52 11.47
N CYS A 4 -3.01 -10.96 10.37
CA CYS A 4 -2.08 -9.83 10.37
C CYS A 4 -2.72 -8.60 9.68
N ILE A 5 -2.30 -7.41 10.10
CA ILE A 5 -2.50 -6.17 9.34
C ILE A 5 -1.28 -5.98 8.44
N VAL A 6 -1.50 -5.55 7.20
CA VAL A 6 -0.41 -5.19 6.27
C VAL A 6 -0.27 -3.68 6.25
N GLU A 7 0.89 -3.19 6.65
CA GLU A 7 1.23 -1.77 6.63
C GLU A 7 2.26 -1.49 5.53
N TYR A 8 2.01 -0.45 4.74
CA TYR A 8 2.90 -0.03 3.65
C TYR A 8 3.60 1.28 4.01
N PHE A 9 4.93 1.29 3.88
CA PHE A 9 5.78 2.44 4.20
C PHE A 9 6.95 2.56 3.21
N GLY A 10 7.74 3.64 3.34
CA GLY A 10 8.90 3.94 2.50
C GLY A 10 8.60 4.85 1.31
N GLU A 11 9.66 5.30 0.62
CA GLU A 11 9.58 6.29 -0.47
C GLU A 11 8.60 5.86 -1.58
N GLY A 12 8.62 4.58 -1.92
CA GLY A 12 7.69 4.02 -2.90
C GLY A 12 6.22 4.20 -2.48
N ALA A 13 5.89 3.98 -1.21
CA ALA A 13 4.56 4.16 -0.67
C ALA A 13 4.12 5.64 -0.72
N GLU A 14 5.00 6.56 -0.33
CA GLU A 14 4.74 8.02 -0.34
C GLU A 14 4.50 8.55 -1.76
N SER A 15 5.17 7.97 -2.76
CA SER A 15 5.04 8.37 -4.17
C SER A 15 3.66 8.06 -4.79
N LEU A 16 2.87 7.18 -4.17
CA LEU A 16 1.59 6.71 -4.71
C LEU A 16 0.45 7.70 -4.44
N SER A 17 -0.50 7.77 -5.38
CA SER A 17 -1.76 8.52 -5.18
C SER A 17 -2.63 7.89 -4.08
N ALA A 18 -3.47 8.69 -3.41
CA ALA A 18 -4.41 8.18 -2.41
C ALA A 18 -5.35 7.10 -2.95
N THR A 19 -5.79 7.22 -4.20
CA THR A 19 -6.62 6.20 -4.85
C THR A 19 -5.83 4.94 -5.18
N GLY A 20 -4.55 5.06 -5.58
CA GLY A 20 -3.68 3.91 -5.80
C GLY A 20 -3.39 3.14 -4.51
N LYS A 21 -3.17 3.86 -3.40
CA LYS A 21 -3.12 3.29 -2.05
C LYS A 21 -4.39 2.53 -1.70
N GLY A 22 -5.55 3.14 -1.99
CA GLY A 22 -6.86 2.49 -1.85
C GLY A 22 -6.99 1.20 -2.64
N THR A 23 -6.50 1.15 -3.88
CA THR A 23 -6.48 -0.08 -4.70
C THR A 23 -5.60 -1.17 -4.09
N ILE A 24 -4.41 -0.81 -3.60
CA ILE A 24 -3.49 -1.76 -2.96
C ILE A 24 -4.13 -2.32 -1.68
N CYS A 25 -4.66 -1.45 -0.82
CA CYS A 25 -5.34 -1.89 0.41
C CYS A 25 -6.56 -2.77 0.11
N ASN A 26 -7.32 -2.45 -0.95
CA ASN A 26 -8.46 -3.26 -1.35
C ASN A 26 -8.04 -4.69 -1.69
N MET A 27 -6.94 -4.87 -2.44
CA MET A 27 -6.43 -6.20 -2.80
C MET A 27 -5.67 -6.92 -1.66
N GLY A 28 -5.51 -6.29 -0.50
CA GLY A 28 -4.97 -6.93 0.70
C GLY A 28 -5.90 -8.02 1.26
N ALA A 29 -7.20 -7.97 0.93
CA ALA A 29 -8.18 -8.98 1.33
C ALA A 29 -7.88 -10.36 0.73
N GLU A 30 -7.34 -10.41 -0.50
CA GLU A 30 -7.06 -11.62 -1.27
C GLU A 30 -5.93 -12.46 -0.65
N ILE A 31 -5.05 -11.86 0.14
CA ILE A 31 -4.02 -12.56 0.92
C ILE A 31 -4.49 -12.91 2.35
N GLY A 32 -5.76 -12.64 2.66
CA GLY A 32 -6.37 -12.88 3.97
C GLY A 32 -5.95 -11.90 5.06
N ALA A 33 -5.41 -10.72 4.73
CA ALA A 33 -5.08 -9.72 5.73
C ALA A 33 -6.33 -9.27 6.50
N THR A 34 -6.18 -8.98 7.80
CA THR A 34 -7.28 -8.40 8.60
C THR A 34 -7.69 -7.02 8.07
N THR A 35 -6.69 -6.21 7.70
CA THR A 35 -6.85 -4.99 6.92
C THR A 35 -5.49 -4.60 6.33
N SER A 36 -5.47 -3.52 5.57
CA SER A 36 -4.28 -2.95 4.97
C SER A 36 -4.28 -1.43 5.13
N THR A 37 -3.12 -0.83 5.42
CA THR A 37 -3.04 0.61 5.72
C THR A 37 -1.78 1.26 5.17
N PHE A 38 -1.89 2.55 4.88
CA PHE A 38 -0.80 3.48 4.60
C PHE A 38 -0.88 4.60 5.64
N GLY A 39 0.26 5.15 6.05
CA GLY A 39 0.30 6.36 6.86
C GLY A 39 -0.30 7.57 6.13
N TYR A 40 -0.85 8.53 6.88
CA TYR A 40 -1.34 9.79 6.33
C TYR A 40 -0.20 10.57 5.67
N ASP A 41 -0.42 11.04 4.45
CA ASP A 41 0.56 11.81 3.69
C ASP A 41 -0.07 12.83 2.75
N ASP A 42 0.78 13.55 2.02
CA ASP A 42 0.37 14.61 1.10
C ASP A 42 -0.55 14.13 -0.03
N SER A 43 -0.47 12.85 -0.42
CA SER A 43 -1.38 12.33 -1.44
C SER A 43 -2.81 12.25 -0.92
N MET A 44 -2.97 11.87 0.36
CA MET A 44 -4.26 11.81 1.04
C MET A 44 -4.79 13.21 1.31
N ARG A 45 -3.92 14.13 1.76
CA ARG A 45 -4.22 15.56 1.90
C ARG A 45 -4.82 16.14 0.61
N ARG A 46 -4.12 15.99 -0.51
CA ARG A 46 -4.59 16.46 -1.84
C ARG A 46 -5.92 15.84 -2.23
N TYR A 47 -6.12 14.55 -1.96
CA TYR A 47 -7.37 13.86 -2.29
C TYR A 47 -8.56 14.35 -1.45
N LEU A 48 -8.38 14.52 -0.15
CA LEU A 48 -9.41 15.06 0.76
C LEU A 48 -9.81 16.49 0.36
N ALA A 49 -8.82 17.37 0.14
CA ALA A 49 -9.04 18.73 -0.34
C ALA A 49 -9.81 18.76 -1.67
N ALA A 50 -9.36 17.98 -2.66
CA ALA A 50 -9.99 17.91 -3.99
C ALA A 50 -11.43 17.39 -3.98
N THR A 51 -11.85 16.74 -2.89
CA THR A 51 -13.20 16.20 -2.70
C THR A 51 -14.02 17.00 -1.69
N GLY A 52 -13.60 18.23 -1.38
CA GLY A 52 -14.35 19.19 -0.57
C GLY A 52 -14.30 18.92 0.93
N ARG A 53 -13.24 18.26 1.42
CA ARG A 53 -13.06 17.87 2.83
C ARG A 53 -11.85 18.57 3.47
N GLU A 54 -11.71 19.87 3.21
CA GLU A 54 -10.62 20.70 3.72
C GLU A 54 -10.61 20.72 5.26
N ASP A 55 -11.78 20.71 5.89
CA ASP A 55 -11.94 20.64 7.35
C ASP A 55 -11.31 19.37 7.94
N VAL A 56 -11.39 18.24 7.22
CA VAL A 56 -10.73 16.99 7.61
C VAL A 56 -9.22 17.08 7.44
N VAL A 57 -8.76 17.76 6.39
CA VAL A 57 -7.32 18.02 6.18
C VAL A 57 -6.76 18.84 7.34
N ASP A 58 -7.39 19.97 7.67
CA ASP A 58 -6.97 20.85 8.76
C ASP A 58 -6.89 20.10 10.09
N ALA A 59 -7.87 19.25 10.38
CA ALA A 59 -7.90 18.42 11.58
C ALA A 59 -6.81 17.33 11.58
N ALA A 60 -6.61 16.65 10.45
CA ALA A 60 -5.59 15.61 10.31
C ALA A 60 -4.18 16.20 10.44
N ASP A 61 -3.94 17.37 9.86
CA ASP A 61 -2.65 18.04 9.89
C ASP A 61 -2.21 18.44 11.29
N ALA A 62 -3.17 18.81 12.16
CA ALA A 62 -2.90 19.14 13.55
C ALA A 62 -2.38 17.93 14.36
N VAL A 63 -2.58 16.71 13.88
CA VAL A 63 -2.18 15.46 14.54
C VAL A 63 -1.42 14.52 13.60
N ALA A 64 -0.85 15.03 12.50
CA ALA A 64 -0.31 14.21 11.42
C ALA A 64 0.79 13.24 11.89
N GLU A 65 1.58 13.64 12.89
CA GLU A 65 2.62 12.81 13.50
C GLU A 65 2.08 11.51 14.14
N HIS A 66 0.79 11.47 14.50
CA HIS A 66 0.13 10.29 15.07
C HIS A 66 -0.68 9.47 14.05
N LEU A 67 -0.74 9.93 12.80
CA LEU A 67 -1.48 9.28 11.71
C LEU A 67 -0.56 8.47 10.78
N THR A 68 0.69 8.27 11.20
CA THR A 68 1.70 7.47 10.52
C THR A 68 2.57 6.76 11.56
N GLY A 69 3.35 5.75 11.15
CA GLY A 69 4.29 5.09 12.05
C GLY A 69 5.44 6.01 12.46
N ASP A 70 5.98 5.78 13.66
CA ASP A 70 7.11 6.55 14.18
C ASP A 70 8.34 6.40 13.27
N ALA A 71 9.12 7.48 13.12
CA ALA A 71 10.30 7.48 12.27
C ALA A 71 11.32 6.39 12.65
N GLU A 72 11.44 6.06 13.93
CA GLU A 72 12.31 4.98 14.43
C GLU A 72 11.86 3.60 13.92
N VAL A 73 10.54 3.38 13.85
CA VAL A 73 9.94 2.13 13.36
C VAL A 73 10.30 1.92 11.90
N TYR A 74 10.12 2.94 11.05
CA TYR A 74 10.45 2.83 9.62
C TYR A 74 11.95 2.86 9.33
N ALA A 75 12.77 3.42 10.22
CA ALA A 75 14.22 3.33 10.13
C ALA A 75 14.76 1.92 10.48
N ASN A 76 14.04 1.17 11.31
CA ASN A 76 14.45 -0.16 11.78
C ASN A 76 13.29 -1.17 11.75
N PRO A 77 12.65 -1.40 10.59
CA PRO A 77 11.36 -2.10 10.53
C PRO A 77 11.43 -3.54 11.03
N GLU A 78 12.56 -4.22 10.85
CA GLU A 78 12.77 -5.59 11.34
C GLU A 78 12.68 -5.74 12.87
N GLN A 79 12.79 -4.65 13.63
CA GLN A 79 12.66 -4.67 15.09
C GLN A 79 11.19 -4.59 15.56
N TYR A 80 10.30 -4.09 14.71
CA TYR A 80 8.92 -3.73 15.10
C TYR A 80 7.84 -4.48 14.32
N PHE A 81 8.11 -4.88 13.07
CA PHE A 81 7.21 -5.69 12.27
C PHE A 81 7.54 -7.18 12.42
N ASP A 82 6.52 -8.02 12.58
CA ASP A 82 6.69 -9.49 12.63
C ASP A 82 7.31 -10.05 11.35
N GLN A 83 7.07 -9.37 10.22
CA GLN A 83 7.62 -9.70 8.91
C GLN A 83 7.77 -8.43 8.07
N VAL A 84 8.93 -8.29 7.42
CA VAL A 84 9.21 -7.21 6.46
C VAL A 84 9.33 -7.81 5.06
N ILE A 85 8.66 -7.20 4.08
CA ILE A 85 8.75 -7.55 2.66
C ILE A 85 9.10 -6.28 1.89
N GLU A 86 10.15 -6.34 1.06
CA GLU A 86 10.60 -5.22 0.24
C GLU A 86 10.12 -5.39 -1.22
N ILE A 87 9.60 -4.32 -1.81
CA ILE A 87 9.22 -4.27 -3.22
C ILE A 87 9.89 -3.05 -3.86
N ASN A 88 10.75 -3.29 -4.86
CA ASN A 88 11.34 -2.24 -5.66
C ASN A 88 10.39 -1.81 -6.80
N LEU A 89 9.78 -0.63 -6.67
CA LEU A 89 8.83 -0.13 -7.67
C LEU A 89 9.46 0.17 -9.04
N ASN A 90 10.77 0.42 -9.10
CA ASN A 90 11.46 0.67 -10.38
C ASN A 90 11.65 -0.60 -11.21
N GLU A 91 11.66 -1.76 -10.55
CA GLU A 91 11.78 -3.07 -11.19
C GLU A 91 10.43 -3.73 -11.44
N LEU A 92 9.35 -3.17 -10.86
CA LEU A 92 8.01 -3.71 -10.99
C LEU A 92 7.50 -3.56 -12.43
N THR A 93 7.08 -4.66 -13.02
CA THR A 93 6.46 -4.70 -14.34
C THR A 93 4.94 -4.93 -14.23
N PRO A 94 4.17 -4.66 -15.30
CA PRO A 94 2.76 -5.07 -15.34
C PRO A 94 2.58 -6.57 -15.14
N HIS A 95 1.61 -6.95 -14.31
CA HIS A 95 1.27 -8.34 -13.99
C HIS A 95 -0.20 -8.64 -14.30
N LEU A 96 -0.49 -9.91 -14.59
CA LEU A 96 -1.83 -10.46 -14.65
C LEU A 96 -1.89 -11.70 -13.76
N ASN A 97 -2.89 -11.75 -12.87
CA ASN A 97 -3.07 -12.85 -11.93
C ASN A 97 -4.22 -13.74 -12.37
N GLY A 98 -4.07 -15.07 -12.25
CA GLY A 98 -5.07 -16.06 -12.64
C GLY A 98 -4.47 -17.26 -13.38
N PRO A 99 -5.29 -18.13 -14.00
CA PRO A 99 -6.70 -17.88 -14.32
C PRO A 99 -7.70 -18.21 -13.21
N PHE A 100 -7.34 -19.01 -12.21
CA PHE A 100 -8.30 -19.53 -11.21
C PHE A 100 -8.07 -19.02 -9.79
N THR A 101 -6.90 -18.44 -9.51
CA THR A 101 -6.56 -17.91 -8.18
C THR A 101 -5.91 -16.53 -8.30
N PRO A 102 -6.22 -15.60 -7.38
CA PRO A 102 -5.72 -14.24 -7.42
C PRO A 102 -4.24 -14.12 -7.04
N ASP A 103 -3.62 -15.18 -6.53
CA ASP A 103 -2.21 -15.23 -6.11
C ASP A 103 -1.27 -15.77 -7.20
N LEU A 104 -1.81 -16.33 -8.29
CA LEU A 104 -1.00 -16.82 -9.41
C LEU A 104 -0.57 -15.66 -10.31
N ALA A 105 0.45 -14.94 -9.87
CA ALA A 105 1.01 -13.81 -10.60
C ALA A 105 1.79 -14.25 -11.85
N THR A 106 1.64 -13.47 -12.93
CA THR A 106 2.38 -13.67 -14.18
C THR A 106 2.77 -12.31 -14.76
N PRO A 107 4.04 -12.06 -15.08
CA PRO A 107 4.42 -10.88 -15.85
C PRO A 107 3.68 -10.85 -17.18
N VAL A 108 3.13 -9.70 -17.57
CA VAL A 108 2.35 -9.58 -18.81
C VAL A 108 3.15 -10.03 -20.05
N ALA A 109 4.46 -9.83 -20.04
CA ALA A 109 5.37 -10.27 -21.10
C ALA A 109 5.37 -11.80 -21.32
N GLU A 110 5.11 -12.59 -20.27
CA GLU A 110 5.12 -14.06 -20.27
C GLU A 110 3.74 -14.68 -20.50
N MET A 111 2.68 -13.86 -20.47
CA MET A 111 1.29 -14.35 -20.50
C MET A 111 0.97 -15.17 -21.75
N LYS A 112 1.57 -14.84 -22.90
CA LYS A 112 1.35 -15.59 -24.14
C LYS A 112 1.83 -17.04 -24.02
N GLU A 113 2.97 -17.25 -23.37
CA GLU A 113 3.56 -18.58 -23.19
C GLU A 113 2.80 -19.34 -22.11
N LYS A 114 2.39 -18.67 -21.04
CA LYS A 114 1.67 -19.29 -19.92
C LYS A 114 0.21 -19.65 -20.23
N ALA A 115 -0.40 -18.97 -21.20
CA ALA A 115 -1.78 -19.22 -21.63
C ALA A 115 -1.92 -20.28 -22.76
N ALA A 116 -0.80 -20.73 -23.34
CA ALA A 116 -0.77 -21.75 -24.38
C ALA A 116 -0.88 -23.16 -23.81
#